data_AF-A0A1G4J7C7-F1
#
_entry.id   AF-A0A1G4J7C7-F1
#
_cell.length_a   1.000
_cell.length_b   1.000
_cell.length_c   1.000
_cell.angle_alpha   90.00
_cell.angle_beta   90.00
_cell.angle_gamma   90.00
#
_symmetry.space_group_name_H-M   'P 1'
#
loop_
_entity.id
_entity.type
_entity.pdbx_description
1 polymer ?
#
loop_
_entity_poly.entity_id
_entity_poly.type
_entity_poly.pdbx_seq_one_letter_code
_entity_poly.pdbx_strand_id
1 'polypeptide(L)'
;MALSSIFGGAAPSQQQTAPASTAKAVNVKEQLKTQIAQELAVANASELVNKVTENCFEKCLTSPYSSGEEGCVDQCLAKYMRSWNVVSKAYVARIQQASTSGEI
;
A
#
# COMPACT_ATOMS: atom_id res chain seq x y z
N MET A 1 39.11 34.98 -39.63
CA MET A 1 38.48 33.99 -38.74
C MET A 1 37.43 34.74 -37.93
N ALA A 2 36.34 35.15 -38.57
CA ALA A 2 35.04 34.45 -38.60
C ALA A 2 34.36 34.40 -37.23
N LEU A 3 33.17 34.93 -36.96
CA LEU A 3 32.24 35.84 -37.67
C LEU A 3 31.22 36.26 -36.57
N SER A 4 30.85 37.54 -36.55
CA SER A 4 29.83 38.16 -35.70
C SER A 4 28.46 37.48 -35.80
N SER A 5 27.68 37.47 -34.71
CA SER A 5 26.20 37.40 -34.76
C SER A 5 25.58 37.99 -33.49
N ILE A 6 25.15 39.24 -33.64
CA ILE A 6 24.13 39.95 -32.86
C ILE A 6 22.75 39.52 -33.40
N PHE A 7 21.79 39.19 -32.53
CA PHE A 7 20.32 39.36 -32.65
C PHE A 7 19.74 38.67 -31.39
N GLY A 8 18.97 39.29 -30.48
CA GLY A 8 17.92 40.28 -30.62
C GLY A 8 16.63 39.65 -30.06
N GLY A 9 16.11 40.12 -28.92
CA GLY A 9 14.87 39.56 -28.37
C GLY A 9 14.49 40.04 -26.96
N ALA A 10 13.81 41.18 -26.94
CA ALA A 10 13.05 41.83 -25.87
C ALA A 10 12.75 41.08 -24.55
N ALA A 11 12.94 41.81 -23.44
CA ALA A 11 12.17 41.61 -22.22
C ALA A 11 10.66 41.75 -22.51
N PRO A 12 9.82 41.11 -21.69
CA PRO A 12 8.93 41.96 -20.92
C PRO A 12 9.02 41.64 -19.43
N SER A 13 9.14 42.72 -18.67
CA SER A 13 8.55 42.85 -17.34
C SER A 13 7.10 42.35 -17.38
N GLN A 14 6.81 41.25 -16.68
CA GLN A 14 5.51 41.06 -16.06
C GLN A 14 5.69 40.43 -14.68
N GLN A 15 5.82 41.35 -13.72
CA GLN A 15 5.23 41.17 -12.42
C GLN A 15 3.71 40.97 -12.62
N GLN A 16 3.23 39.74 -12.43
CA GLN A 16 1.81 39.47 -12.26
C GLN A 16 1.59 38.49 -11.10
N THR A 17 0.82 39.01 -10.16
CA THR A 17 0.25 38.46 -8.93
C THR A 17 -0.71 37.28 -9.15
N ALA A 18 -0.79 36.39 -8.13
CA ALA A 18 -1.84 35.39 -7.81
C ALA A 18 -1.56 33.89 -8.16
N PRO A 19 -2.20 32.91 -7.48
CA PRO A 19 -1.60 32.06 -6.45
C PRO A 19 -1.24 30.65 -6.97
N ALA A 20 0.04 30.29 -7.02
CA ALA A 20 0.52 28.95 -7.38
C ALA A 20 0.63 27.98 -6.18
N SER A 21 -0.08 28.26 -5.07
CA SER A 21 -0.01 27.46 -3.83
C SER A 21 -0.97 26.27 -3.82
N THR A 22 -2.07 26.29 -4.59
CA THR A 22 -3.11 25.27 -4.51
C THR A 22 -2.81 24.02 -5.35
N ALA A 23 -2.16 24.15 -6.51
CA ALA A 23 -1.83 23.02 -7.39
C ALA A 23 -0.70 22.12 -6.85
N LYS A 24 0.28 22.69 -6.14
CA LYS A 24 1.33 21.91 -5.45
C LYS A 24 0.78 21.14 -4.24
N ALA A 25 -0.15 21.72 -3.49
CA ALA A 25 -0.74 21.08 -2.31
C ALA A 25 -1.58 19.83 -2.66
N VAL A 26 -2.28 19.83 -3.80
CA VAL A 26 -3.04 18.65 -4.28
C VAL A 26 -2.08 17.53 -4.71
N ASN A 27 -0.96 17.86 -5.36
CA ASN A 27 0.02 16.88 -5.79
C ASN A 27 0.75 16.23 -4.60
N VAL A 28 1.13 17.02 -3.60
CA VAL A 28 1.76 16.51 -2.36
C VAL A 28 0.81 15.62 -1.56
N LYS A 29 -0.48 15.97 -1.46
CA LYS A 29 -1.48 15.13 -0.79
C LYS A 29 -1.64 13.78 -1.48
N GLU A 30 -1.72 13.76 -2.81
CA GLU A 30 -1.90 12.52 -3.57
C GLU A 30 -0.64 11.64 -3.55
N GLN A 31 0.55 12.24 -3.65
CA GLN A 31 1.84 11.55 -3.48
C GLN A 31 1.99 10.98 -2.07
N LEU A 32 1.64 11.76 -1.03
CA LEU A 32 1.68 11.30 0.37
C LEU A 32 0.68 10.17 0.62
N LYS A 33 -0.55 10.25 0.10
CA LYS A 33 -1.51 9.13 0.17
C LYS A 33 -0.96 7.87 -0.48
N THR A 34 -0.31 8.01 -1.63
CA THR A 34 0.27 6.87 -2.35
C THR A 34 1.41 6.25 -1.54
N GLN A 35 2.28 7.08 -0.96
CA GLN A 35 3.36 6.64 -0.09
C GLN A 35 2.83 5.94 1.18
N ILE A 36 1.84 6.54 1.84
CA ILE A 36 1.16 5.95 3.00
C ILE A 36 0.49 4.63 2.60
N ALA A 37 -0.21 4.57 1.47
CA ALA A 37 -0.87 3.34 1.00
C ALA A 37 0.14 2.22 0.71
N GLN A 38 1.29 2.56 0.15
CA GLN A 38 2.36 1.61 -0.11
C GLN A 38 3.00 1.10 1.20
N GLU A 39 3.30 1.99 2.14
CA GLU A 39 3.84 1.63 3.45
C GLU A 39 2.83 0.78 4.26
N LEU A 40 1.56 1.16 4.21
CA LEU A 40 0.47 0.40 4.82
C LEU A 40 0.32 -0.99 4.17
N ALA A 41 0.49 -1.11 2.85
CA ALA A 41 0.45 -2.39 2.16
C ALA A 41 1.60 -3.31 2.60
N VAL A 42 2.82 -2.77 2.78
CA VAL A 42 3.97 -3.53 3.26
C VAL A 42 3.77 -3.99 4.70
N ALA A 43 3.29 -3.11 5.58
CA ALA A 43 2.99 -3.45 6.97
C ALA A 43 1.90 -4.53 7.07
N ASN A 44 0.80 -4.38 6.35
CA ASN A 44 -0.31 -5.36 6.33
C ASN A 44 0.15 -6.73 5.77
N ALA A 45 0.98 -6.74 4.73
CA ALA A 45 1.53 -7.98 4.18
C ALA A 45 2.46 -8.66 5.19
N SER A 46 3.28 -7.89 5.89
CA SER A 46 4.20 -8.40 6.90
C SER A 46 3.45 -9.03 8.08
N GLU A 47 2.38 -8.37 8.54
CA GLU A 47 1.54 -8.92 9.62
C GLU A 47 0.83 -10.22 9.22
N LEU A 48 0.31 -10.29 7.99
CA LEU A 48 -0.29 -11.52 7.47
C LEU A 48 0.72 -12.68 7.44
N VAL A 49 1.95 -12.42 6.96
CA VAL A 49 3.03 -13.41 6.91
C VAL A 49 3.40 -13.88 8.33
N ASN A 50 3.53 -12.96 9.28
CA ASN A 50 3.83 -13.31 10.67
C ASN A 50 2.72 -14.18 11.27
N LYS A 51 1.44 -13.81 11.06
CA LYS A 51 0.31 -14.56 11.61
C LYS A 51 0.15 -15.94 11.01
N VAL A 52 0.34 -16.10 9.70
CA VAL A 52 0.29 -17.44 9.08
C VAL A 52 1.48 -18.29 9.51
N THR A 53 2.66 -17.68 9.68
CA THR A 53 3.85 -18.37 10.19
C THR A 53 3.63 -18.90 11.60
N GLU A 54 3.19 -18.05 12.53
CA GLU A 54 2.84 -18.44 13.91
C GLU A 54 1.82 -19.59 13.92
N ASN A 55 0.73 -19.44 13.16
CA ASN A 55 -0.36 -20.42 13.14
C ASN A 55 0.07 -21.78 12.57
N CYS A 56 0.81 -21.78 11.46
CA CYS A 56 1.22 -23.02 10.82
C CYS A 56 2.39 -23.69 11.56
N PHE A 57 3.27 -22.91 12.17
CA PHE A 57 4.31 -23.46 13.05
C PHE A 57 3.69 -24.18 14.24
N GLU A 58 2.78 -23.52 14.98
CA GLU A 58 2.12 -24.11 16.15
C GLU A 58 1.33 -25.39 15.82
N LYS A 59 0.71 -25.44 14.62
CA LYS A 59 -0.14 -26.57 14.22
C LYS A 59 0.62 -27.74 13.60
N CYS A 60 1.70 -27.47 12.87
CA CYS A 60 2.39 -28.49 12.09
C CYS A 60 3.74 -28.90 12.67
N LEU A 61 4.43 -28.01 13.40
CA LEU A 61 5.77 -28.30 13.92
C LEU A 61 5.70 -28.62 15.41
N THR A 62 5.58 -29.92 15.71
CA THR A 62 5.57 -30.43 17.08
C THR A 62 6.94 -30.99 17.45
N SER A 63 7.43 -30.69 18.65
CA SER A 63 8.72 -31.24 19.14
C SER A 63 8.58 -32.73 19.50
N PRO A 64 9.58 -33.58 19.19
CA PRO A 64 10.81 -33.29 18.47
C PRO A 64 10.55 -33.11 16.97
N TYR A 65 11.10 -32.05 16.38
CA TYR A 65 10.86 -31.73 14.96
C TYR A 65 11.28 -32.90 14.08
N SER A 66 10.30 -33.48 13.38
CA SER A 66 10.48 -34.63 12.51
C SER A 66 10.56 -34.19 11.04
N SER A 67 11.32 -34.91 10.23
CA SER A 67 11.27 -34.76 8.78
C SER A 67 9.92 -35.26 8.26
N GLY A 68 9.16 -34.44 7.55
CA GLY A 68 7.87 -34.83 6.94
C GLY A 68 6.72 -33.84 7.13
N GLU A 69 6.91 -32.77 7.90
CA GLU A 69 5.86 -31.78 8.19
C GLU A 69 5.59 -30.79 7.05
N GLU A 70 6.37 -30.81 5.98
CA GLU A 70 6.23 -29.94 4.80
C GLU A 70 4.80 -30.01 4.22
N GLY A 71 4.25 -31.22 4.10
CA GLY A 71 2.88 -31.41 3.62
C GLY A 71 1.81 -30.83 4.56
N CYS A 72 2.06 -30.80 5.87
CA CYS A 72 1.17 -30.12 6.82
C CYS A 72 1.24 -28.61 6.62
N VAL A 73 2.45 -28.05 6.53
CA VAL A 73 2.68 -26.61 6.36
C VAL A 73 2.03 -26.09 5.07
N ASP A 74 2.21 -26.80 3.95
CA ASP A 74 1.59 -26.46 2.66
C ASP A 74 0.05 -26.42 2.75
N GLN A 75 -0.53 -27.46 3.38
CA GLN A 75 -1.97 -27.51 3.60
C GLN A 75 -2.46 -26.41 4.54
N CYS A 76 -1.70 -26.10 5.59
CA CYS A 76 -2.02 -25.06 6.55
C CYS A 76 -2.07 -23.70 5.86
N LEU A 77 -1.02 -23.34 5.12
CA LEU A 77 -0.95 -22.08 4.37
C LEU A 77 -2.11 -21.96 3.38
N ALA A 78 -2.36 -23.00 2.59
CA ALA A 78 -3.45 -23.01 1.61
C ALA A 78 -4.84 -22.88 2.25
N LYS A 79 -5.06 -23.47 3.43
CA LYS A 79 -6.32 -23.33 4.18
C LYS A 79 -6.43 -21.93 4.80
N TYR A 80 -5.36 -21.43 5.42
CA TYR A 80 -5.31 -20.12 6.04
C TYR A 80 -5.66 -19.02 5.03
N MET A 81 -5.00 -19.01 3.87
CA MET A 81 -5.24 -18.00 2.84
C MET A 81 -6.66 -18.07 2.27
N ARG A 82 -7.22 -19.27 2.10
CA ARG A 82 -8.63 -19.42 1.68
C ARG A 82 -9.59 -18.84 2.71
N SER A 83 -9.41 -19.19 3.99
CA SER A 83 -10.22 -18.68 5.08
C SER A 83 -10.09 -17.15 5.22
N TRP A 84 -8.87 -16.63 5.17
CA TRP A 84 -8.60 -15.19 5.24
C TRP A 84 -9.32 -14.44 4.12
N ASN A 85 -9.28 -14.93 2.88
CA ASN A 85 -9.99 -14.31 1.75
C ASN A 85 -11.51 -14.23 1.96
N VAL A 86 -12.12 -15.30 2.48
CA VAL A 86 -13.57 -15.34 2.73
C VAL A 86 -13.94 -14.37 3.87
N VAL A 87 -13.22 -14.44 4.98
CA VAL A 87 -13.47 -13.60 6.16
C VAL A 87 -13.22 -12.13 5.86
N SER A 88 -12.11 -11.81 5.18
CA SER A 88 -11.75 -10.44 4.79
C SER A 88 -12.84 -9.78 3.95
N LYS A 89 -13.36 -10.47 2.93
CA LYS A 89 -14.47 -9.97 2.10
C LYS A 89 -15.74 -9.72 2.91
N ALA A 90 -16.12 -10.67 3.78
CA ALA A 90 -17.30 -10.54 4.61
C ALA A 90 -17.17 -9.36 5.61
N TYR A 91 -16.00 -9.21 6.20
CA TYR A 91 -15.69 -8.12 7.13
C TYR A 91 -15.75 -6.75 6.47
N VAL A 92 -15.12 -6.59 5.30
CA VAL A 92 -15.16 -5.34 4.52
C VAL A 92 -16.60 -5.01 4.12
N ALA A 93 -17.36 -5.98 3.63
CA ALA A 93 -18.76 -5.77 3.27
C ALA A 93 -19.60 -5.28 4.48
N ARG A 94 -19.33 -5.79 5.68
CA ARG A 94 -20.01 -5.35 6.92
C ARG A 94 -19.64 -3.92 7.31
N ILE A 95 -18.37 -3.55 7.24
CA ILE A 95 -17.93 -2.18 7.53
C ILE A 95 -18.58 -1.18 6.59
N GLN A 96 -18.63 -1.49 5.29
CA GLN A 96 -19.26 -0.62 4.28
C GLN A 96 -20.76 -0.47 4.49
N GLN A 97 -21.44 -1.52 4.97
CA GLN A 97 -22.85 -1.44 5.35
C GLN A 97 -23.05 -0.55 6.59
N ALA A 98 -22.25 -0.75 7.64
CA ALA A 98 -22.33 0.04 8.87
C ALA A 98 -22.05 1.53 8.64
N SER A 99 -21.08 1.86 7.77
CA SER A 99 -20.76 3.26 7.43
C SER A 99 -21.88 3.95 6.66
N THR A 100 -22.67 3.20 5.88
CA THR A 100 -23.81 3.73 5.12
C THR A 100 -25.04 3.94 6.01
N SER A 101 -25.21 3.12 7.04
CA SER A 101 -26.33 3.22 8.00
C SER A 101 -26.12 4.24 9.12
N GLY A 102 -24.94 4.90 9.19
CA GLY A 102 -24.64 5.89 10.22
C GLY A 102 -24.41 5.30 11.62
N GLU A 103 -24.04 4.02 11.70
CA GLU A 103 -23.87 3.28 12.96
C GLU A 103 -22.38 3.15 13.38
N ILE A 104 -21.50 3.96 12.79
CA ILE A 104 -20.07 4.07 13.15
C ILE A 104 -19.81 5.42 13.80
#